data_AF-A0A498FYT7-F1
#
_entry.id   AF-A0A498FYT7-F1
#
_cell.length_a   1.000
_cell.length_b   1.000
_cell.length_c   1.000
_cell.angle_alpha   90.00
_cell.angle_beta   90.00
_cell.angle_gamma   90.00
#
_symmetry.space_group_name_H-M   'P 1'
#
loop_
_entity.id
_entity.type
_entity.pdbx_description
1 polymer ?
#
loop_
_entity_poly.entity_id
_entity_poly.type
_entity_poly.pdbx_seq_one_letter_code
_entity_poly.pdbx_strand_id
1 'polypeptide(L)'
;RSPGAVFGLLGDESRLQILQALGETHDEPVPFAELHRRSGVDDSGRFNYHLGKLRGTFVRRTDDGYELTYAGRQVIGAIYAGLYTANATVEAIPVEGSCPVCGGGLVAEYAEETATVDCTACEDFHNDFGFPPGSLDQFEPEELPLAFDRW
;
A
#
# COMPACT_ATOMS: atom_id res chain seq x y z
N ARG A 1 -20.71 2.62 14.41
CA ARG A 1 -19.51 2.70 15.28
C ARG A 1 -18.90 4.09 15.10
N SER A 2 -18.31 4.70 16.13
CA SER A 2 -17.57 5.96 15.93
C SER A 2 -16.28 5.68 15.15
N PRO A 3 -15.69 6.69 14.47
CA PRO A 3 -14.41 6.53 13.77
C PRO A 3 -13.31 5.95 14.69
N GLY A 4 -13.13 6.52 15.89
CA GLY A 4 -12.13 6.02 16.84
C GLY A 4 -12.36 4.57 17.28
N ALA A 5 -13.62 4.14 17.43
CA ALA A 5 -13.91 2.74 17.74
C ALA A 5 -13.61 1.80 16.56
N VAL A 6 -13.71 2.27 15.32
CA VAL A 6 -13.37 1.49 14.12
C VAL A 6 -11.85 1.39 13.96
N PHE A 7 -11.12 2.51 14.05
CA PHE A 7 -9.67 2.50 14.00
C PHE A 7 -9.03 1.75 15.18
N GLY A 8 -9.64 1.80 16.36
CA GLY A 8 -9.23 1.00 17.51
C GLY A 8 -9.32 -0.52 17.28
N LEU A 9 -10.08 -0.98 16.29
CA LEU A 9 -10.03 -2.38 15.87
C LEU A 9 -8.71 -2.71 15.16
N LEU A 10 -8.11 -1.77 14.42
CA LEU A 10 -6.91 -2.00 13.62
C LEU A 10 -5.61 -1.92 14.43
N GLY A 11 -5.63 -1.36 15.64
CA GLY A 11 -4.46 -1.23 16.51
C GLY A 11 -3.99 -2.54 17.18
N ASP A 12 -4.37 -3.70 16.65
CA ASP A 12 -4.04 -5.03 17.18
C ASP A 12 -3.42 -5.88 16.07
N GLU A 13 -2.21 -6.36 16.30
CA GLU A 13 -1.39 -7.03 15.28
C GLU A 13 -2.06 -8.30 14.73
N SER A 14 -2.71 -9.09 15.58
CA SER A 14 -3.42 -10.30 15.15
C SER A 14 -4.57 -9.97 14.20
N ARG A 15 -5.21 -8.81 14.35
CA ARG A 15 -6.26 -8.37 13.42
C ARG A 15 -5.67 -7.91 12.09
N LEU A 16 -4.52 -7.24 12.09
CA LEU A 16 -3.84 -6.86 10.85
C LEU A 16 -3.38 -8.11 10.08
N GLN A 17 -2.82 -9.11 10.76
CA GLN A 17 -2.44 -10.40 10.17
C GLN A 17 -3.63 -11.11 9.52
N ILE A 18 -4.81 -11.12 10.17
CA ILE A 18 -6.04 -11.69 9.59
C ILE A 18 -6.46 -10.94 8.32
N LEU A 19 -6.39 -9.61 8.33
CA LEU A 19 -6.76 -8.80 7.16
C LEU A 19 -5.77 -9.00 6.01
N GLN A 20 -4.46 -9.10 6.30
CA GLN A 20 -3.40 -9.36 5.32
C GLN A 20 -3.57 -10.75 4.69
N ALA A 21 -3.86 -11.78 5.49
CA ALA A 21 -4.13 -13.13 5.01
C ALA A 21 -5.37 -13.21 4.08
N LEU A 22 -6.36 -12.33 4.27
CA LEU A 22 -7.48 -12.17 3.33
C LEU A 22 -7.11 -11.31 2.11
N GLY A 23 -6.13 -10.43 2.26
CA GLY A 23 -5.54 -9.65 1.18
C GLY A 23 -4.90 -10.54 0.13
N GLU A 24 -4.13 -11.55 0.52
CA GLU A 24 -3.43 -12.43 -0.43
C GLU A 24 -4.32 -13.09 -1.50
N THR A 25 -5.63 -13.23 -1.24
CA THR A 25 -6.62 -13.75 -2.19
C THR A 25 -7.84 -12.84 -2.28
N HIS A 26 -7.67 -11.65 -2.86
CA HIS A 26 -8.68 -10.59 -2.90
C HIS A 26 -10.01 -10.97 -3.57
N ASP A 27 -10.00 -11.95 -4.48
CA ASP A 27 -11.14 -12.30 -5.34
C ASP A 27 -11.97 -13.49 -4.83
N GLU A 28 -11.50 -14.20 -3.80
CA GLU A 28 -12.15 -15.43 -3.33
C GLU A 28 -12.31 -15.47 -1.80
N PRO A 29 -13.46 -15.93 -1.28
CA PRO A 29 -13.61 -16.19 0.14
C PRO A 29 -12.65 -17.27 0.64
N VAL A 30 -12.05 -17.03 1.81
CA VAL A 30 -11.10 -17.95 2.45
C VAL A 30 -11.78 -18.75 3.56
N PRO A 31 -11.77 -20.09 3.52
CA PRO A 31 -12.33 -20.93 4.58
C PRO A 31 -11.66 -20.68 5.94
N PHE A 32 -12.39 -20.88 7.04
CA PHE A 32 -11.90 -20.60 8.40
C PHE A 32 -10.53 -21.22 8.71
N ALA A 33 -10.36 -22.52 8.44
CA ALA A 33 -9.14 -23.25 8.75
C ALA A 33 -7.95 -22.78 7.91
N GLU A 34 -8.20 -22.37 6.67
CA GLU A 34 -7.20 -21.78 5.78
C GLU A 34 -6.80 -20.40 6.28
N LEU A 35 -7.78 -19.54 6.59
CA LEU A 35 -7.53 -18.19 7.09
C LEU A 35 -6.76 -18.22 8.42
N HIS A 36 -7.11 -19.13 9.33
CA HIS A 36 -6.38 -19.32 10.58
C HIS A 36 -4.90 -19.65 10.32
N ARG A 37 -4.65 -20.64 9.45
CA ARG A 37 -3.30 -21.06 9.08
C ARG A 37 -2.49 -19.92 8.46
N ARG A 38 -3.06 -19.18 7.51
CA ARG A 38 -2.39 -18.06 6.82
C ARG A 38 -2.10 -16.90 7.77
N SER A 39 -3.01 -16.61 8.70
CA SER A 39 -2.84 -15.49 9.62
C SER A 39 -1.70 -15.67 10.63
N GLY A 40 -1.21 -16.89 10.85
CA GLY A 40 -0.15 -17.15 11.83
C GLY A 40 -0.54 -16.89 13.28
N VAL A 41 -1.82 -16.64 13.59
CA VAL A 41 -2.30 -16.45 14.95
C VAL A 41 -2.29 -17.78 15.69
N ASP A 42 -1.48 -17.90 16.74
CA ASP A 42 -1.15 -19.18 17.38
C ASP A 42 -2.36 -19.94 17.98
N ASP A 43 -3.31 -19.22 18.58
CA ASP A 43 -4.44 -19.82 19.30
C ASP A 43 -5.76 -19.62 18.56
N SER A 44 -6.49 -20.73 18.36
CA SER A 44 -7.77 -20.74 17.66
C SER A 44 -8.86 -19.90 18.35
N GLY A 45 -8.84 -19.81 19.69
CA GLY A 45 -9.76 -18.98 20.46
C GLY A 45 -9.48 -17.49 20.26
N ARG A 46 -8.20 -17.12 20.31
CA ARG A 46 -7.69 -15.78 20.00
C ARG A 46 -8.03 -15.39 18.56
N PHE A 47 -7.72 -16.25 17.58
CA PHE A 47 -8.07 -16.02 16.18
C PHE A 47 -9.58 -15.77 16.01
N ASN A 48 -10.43 -16.64 16.55
CA ASN A 48 -11.87 -16.50 16.45
C ASN A 48 -12.38 -15.21 17.12
N TYR A 49 -11.79 -14.82 18.25
CA TYR A 49 -12.06 -13.54 18.89
C TYR A 49 -11.72 -12.36 17.99
N HIS A 50 -10.50 -12.30 17.42
CA HIS A 50 -10.07 -11.18 16.56
C HIS A 50 -10.87 -11.14 15.25
N LEU A 51 -11.10 -12.29 14.60
CA LEU A 51 -11.96 -12.39 13.42
C LEU A 51 -13.38 -11.90 13.74
N GLY A 52 -13.92 -12.28 14.91
CA GLY A 52 -15.21 -11.79 15.40
C GLY A 52 -15.29 -10.27 15.54
N LYS A 53 -14.20 -9.61 15.96
CA LYS A 53 -14.14 -8.14 16.06
C LYS A 53 -14.12 -7.45 14.70
N LEU A 54 -13.45 -8.06 13.71
CA LEU A 54 -13.33 -7.53 12.35
C LEU A 54 -14.62 -7.69 11.52
N ARG A 55 -15.42 -8.70 11.84
CA ARG A 55 -16.67 -9.01 11.14
C ARG A 55 -17.65 -7.84 11.15
N GLY A 56 -18.28 -7.63 9.99
CA GLY A 56 -19.29 -6.60 9.74
C GLY A 56 -18.72 -5.23 9.38
N THR A 57 -17.44 -4.94 9.65
CA THR A 57 -16.80 -3.69 9.23
C THR A 57 -15.71 -3.92 8.21
N PHE A 58 -14.75 -4.81 8.50
CA PHE A 58 -13.64 -5.07 7.58
C PHE A 58 -13.77 -6.40 6.88
N VAL A 59 -14.38 -7.40 7.53
CA VAL A 59 -14.56 -8.76 7.02
C VAL A 59 -16.05 -9.11 6.93
N ARG A 60 -16.45 -9.81 5.87
CA ARG A 60 -17.76 -10.47 5.77
C ARG A 60 -17.61 -11.98 5.70
N ARG A 61 -18.63 -12.71 6.15
CA ARG A 61 -18.72 -14.18 6.05
C ARG A 61 -19.70 -14.53 4.94
N THR A 62 -19.33 -15.49 4.12
CA THR A 62 -20.16 -16.13 3.09
C THR A 62 -20.37 -17.60 3.43
N ASP A 63 -21.05 -18.31 2.52
CA ASP A 63 -21.18 -19.76 2.60
C ASP A 63 -19.83 -20.46 2.38
N ASP A 64 -18.96 -19.87 1.55
CA ASP A 64 -17.65 -20.44 1.18
C ASP A 64 -16.50 -20.02 2.10
N GLY A 65 -16.66 -18.97 2.92
CA GLY A 65 -15.61 -18.53 3.83
C GLY A 65 -15.72 -17.09 4.31
N TYR A 66 -14.58 -16.42 4.40
CA TYR A 66 -14.46 -15.04 4.83
C TYR A 66 -13.76 -14.24 3.74
N GLU A 67 -14.20 -13.00 3.51
CA GLU A 67 -13.51 -12.10 2.59
C GLU A 67 -13.51 -10.66 3.11
N LEU A 68 -12.66 -9.83 2.51
CA LEU A 68 -12.65 -8.40 2.79
C LEU A 68 -13.92 -7.73 2.27
N THR A 69 -14.51 -6.89 3.11
CA THR A 69 -15.43 -5.85 2.67
C THR A 69 -14.68 -4.77 1.88
N TYR A 70 -15.40 -3.84 1.26
CA TYR A 70 -14.77 -2.67 0.64
C TYR A 70 -13.84 -1.91 1.61
N ALA A 71 -14.28 -1.66 2.85
CA ALA A 71 -13.45 -0.99 3.85
C ALA A 71 -12.20 -1.82 4.21
N GLY A 72 -12.33 -3.14 4.28
CA GLY A 72 -11.18 -4.04 4.49
C GLY A 72 -10.17 -3.96 3.34
N ARG A 73 -10.64 -3.93 2.09
CA ARG A 73 -9.78 -3.78 0.90
C ARG A 73 -9.05 -2.44 0.89
N GLN A 74 -9.72 -1.36 1.25
CA GLN A 74 -9.09 -0.02 1.33
C GLN A 74 -7.96 0.02 2.37
N VAL A 75 -8.17 -0.58 3.55
CA VAL A 75 -7.14 -0.64 4.61
C VAL A 75 -5.93 -1.46 4.15
N ILE A 76 -6.15 -2.65 3.60
CA ILE A 76 -5.06 -3.52 3.16
C ILE A 76 -4.31 -2.94 1.96
N GLY A 77 -5.03 -2.36 0.99
CA GLY A 77 -4.40 -1.66 -0.13
C GLY A 77 -3.49 -0.53 0.34
N ALA A 78 -3.93 0.27 1.32
CA ALA A 78 -3.12 1.35 1.87
C ALA A 78 -1.89 0.84 2.66
N ILE A 79 -2.00 -0.31 3.34
CA ILE A 79 -0.86 -0.96 4.01
C ILE A 79 0.15 -1.46 2.98
N TYR A 80 -0.28 -2.14 1.91
CA TYR A 80 0.63 -2.62 0.85
C TYR A 80 1.24 -1.49 0.03
N ALA A 81 0.51 -0.39 -0.13
CA ALA A 81 1.04 0.85 -0.71
C ALA A 81 2.10 1.52 0.18
N GLY A 82 2.32 1.04 1.41
CA GLY A 82 3.29 1.59 2.35
C GLY A 82 2.85 2.89 3.02
N LEU A 83 1.62 3.38 2.79
CA LEU A 83 1.16 4.71 3.19
C LEU A 83 1.19 5.00 4.69
N TYR A 84 1.28 3.97 5.54
CA TYR A 84 1.31 4.11 6.99
C TYR A 84 2.62 3.66 7.63
N THR A 85 3.49 2.99 6.87
CA THR A 85 4.63 2.25 7.42
C THR A 85 5.94 2.58 6.75
N ALA A 86 5.92 3.09 5.53
CA ALA A 86 7.10 3.50 4.80
C ALA A 86 7.40 4.98 5.04
N ASN A 87 8.67 5.30 5.09
CA ASN A 87 9.19 6.66 5.00
C ASN A 87 10.39 6.57 4.06
N ALA A 88 10.12 6.76 2.78
CA ALA A 88 11.08 6.52 1.70
C ALA A 88 11.50 7.85 1.08
N THR A 89 12.77 7.94 0.73
CA THR A 89 13.36 9.08 0.02
C THR A 89 14.27 8.54 -1.07
N VAL A 90 14.22 9.14 -2.25
CA VAL A 90 15.11 8.85 -3.36
C VAL A 90 15.84 10.14 -3.71
N GLU A 91 17.16 10.13 -3.54
CA GLU A 91 18.06 11.21 -3.95
C GLU A 91 18.00 11.41 -5.48
N ALA A 92 18.37 12.61 -5.95
CA ALA A 92 18.30 12.97 -7.36
C ALA A 92 18.93 11.94 -8.31
N ILE A 93 18.13 11.41 -9.23
CA ILE A 93 18.55 10.48 -10.27
C ILE A 93 18.43 11.16 -11.64
N PRO A 94 19.50 11.18 -12.46
CA PRO A 94 19.40 11.68 -13.82
C PRO A 94 18.38 10.90 -14.63
N VAL A 95 17.50 11.60 -15.36
CA VAL A 95 16.52 10.99 -16.25
C VAL A 95 17.07 10.90 -17.67
N GLU A 96 16.87 9.75 -18.33
CA GLU A 96 17.18 9.62 -19.76
C GLU A 96 16.22 10.48 -20.59
N GLY A 97 16.75 11.56 -21.17
CA GLY A 97 15.98 12.49 -21.97
C GLY A 97 16.47 13.92 -21.80
N SER A 98 15.69 14.85 -22.32
CA SER A 98 15.97 16.28 -22.24
C SER A 98 14.67 17.02 -21.99
N CYS A 99 14.74 18.10 -21.23
CA CYS A 99 13.63 18.98 -20.98
C CYS A 99 12.95 19.38 -22.30
N PRO A 100 11.62 19.18 -22.44
CA PRO A 100 10.91 19.50 -23.67
C PRO A 100 10.82 21.02 -23.93
N VAL A 101 11.13 21.84 -22.92
CA VAL A 101 11.09 23.31 -23.02
C VAL A 101 12.44 23.89 -23.46
N CYS A 102 13.53 23.52 -22.79
CA CYS A 102 14.85 24.14 -23.00
C CYS A 102 15.94 23.19 -23.52
N GLY A 103 15.67 21.88 -23.59
CA GLY A 103 16.65 20.85 -23.98
C GLY A 103 17.69 20.51 -22.90
N GLY A 104 17.58 21.08 -21.69
CA GLY A 104 18.45 20.79 -20.56
C GLY A 104 18.26 19.39 -19.95
N GLY A 105 19.14 18.99 -19.04
CA GLY A 105 19.02 17.71 -18.33
C GLY A 105 17.85 17.70 -17.35
N LEU A 106 17.33 16.50 -17.09
CA LEU A 106 16.25 16.24 -16.15
C LEU A 106 16.76 15.40 -14.98
N VAL A 107 16.20 15.62 -13.79
CA VAL A 107 16.45 14.83 -12.58
C VAL A 107 15.11 14.40 -11.98
N ALA A 108 15.06 13.18 -11.45
CA ALA A 108 13.93 12.65 -10.71
C ALA A 108 14.29 12.50 -9.24
N GLU A 109 13.37 12.87 -8.35
CA GLU A 109 13.51 12.72 -6.89
C GLU A 109 12.23 12.11 -6.33
N TYR A 110 12.32 11.60 -5.11
CA TYR A 110 11.14 11.17 -4.36
C TYR A 110 11.27 11.56 -2.90
N ALA A 111 10.26 12.25 -2.38
CA ALA A 111 10.11 12.55 -0.96
C ALA A 111 8.64 12.83 -0.64
N GLU A 112 8.23 12.66 0.62
CA GLU A 112 6.87 13.00 1.07
C GLU A 112 5.77 12.41 0.18
N GLU A 113 5.93 11.12 -0.17
CA GLU A 113 5.00 10.37 -1.02
C GLU A 113 4.80 10.93 -2.44
N THR A 114 5.72 11.79 -2.87
CA THR A 114 5.66 12.53 -4.13
C THR A 114 6.90 12.22 -4.96
N ALA A 115 6.68 11.76 -6.19
CA ALA A 115 7.72 11.68 -7.21
C ALA A 115 7.76 13.03 -7.94
N THR A 116 8.96 13.56 -8.17
CA THR A 116 9.16 14.79 -8.93
C THR A 116 10.11 14.54 -10.09
N VAL A 117 9.90 15.27 -11.19
CA VAL A 117 10.83 15.33 -12.33
C VAL A 117 11.04 16.79 -12.72
N ASP A 118 12.28 17.26 -12.58
CA ASP A 118 12.64 18.66 -12.72
C ASP A 118 13.74 18.88 -13.76
N CYS A 119 13.70 20.03 -14.44
CA CYS A 119 14.81 20.46 -15.27
C CYS A 119 15.90 21.16 -14.46
N THR A 120 17.15 20.77 -14.70
CA THR A 120 18.32 21.37 -14.04
C THR A 120 18.76 22.72 -14.64
N ALA A 121 18.14 23.15 -15.73
CA ALA A 121 18.55 24.33 -16.50
C ALA A 121 17.47 25.43 -16.64
N CYS A 122 16.20 25.12 -16.34
CA CYS A 122 15.11 26.09 -16.34
C CYS A 122 14.03 25.69 -15.33
N GLU A 123 13.25 26.66 -14.89
CA GLU A 123 12.11 26.44 -13.97
C GLU A 123 10.80 26.13 -14.71
N ASP A 124 10.81 26.16 -16.05
CA ASP A 124 9.60 26.01 -16.87
C ASP A 124 9.12 24.56 -17.04
N PHE A 125 9.90 23.58 -16.56
CA PHE A 125 9.54 22.17 -16.58
C PHE A 125 9.69 21.56 -15.19
N HIS A 126 8.54 21.24 -14.60
CA HIS A 126 8.36 20.55 -13.33
C HIS A 126 7.16 19.63 -13.48
N ASN A 127 7.28 18.39 -13.03
CA ASN A 127 6.19 17.43 -12.94
C ASN A 127 6.22 16.75 -11.57
N ASP A 128 5.11 16.74 -10.87
CA ASP A 128 4.96 16.07 -9.59
C ASP A 128 3.68 15.24 -9.53
N PHE A 129 3.73 14.12 -8.83
CA PHE A 129 2.55 13.30 -8.58
C PHE A 129 2.77 12.37 -7.38
N GLY A 130 1.65 11.99 -6.76
CA GLY A 130 1.67 11.02 -5.67
C GLY A 130 2.04 9.63 -6.19
N PHE A 131 3.06 9.03 -5.61
CA PHE A 131 3.52 7.69 -5.96
C PHE A 131 3.61 6.83 -4.68
N PRO A 132 2.99 5.64 -4.63
CA PRO A 132 2.97 4.84 -3.41
C PRO A 132 4.39 4.44 -2.96
N PRO A 133 4.79 4.68 -1.70
CA PRO A 133 6.14 4.34 -1.25
C PRO A 133 6.43 2.83 -1.31
N GLY A 134 5.42 1.98 -1.08
CA GLY A 134 5.56 0.53 -1.23
C GLY A 134 5.75 0.06 -2.69
N SER A 135 5.51 0.93 -3.67
CA SER A 135 5.81 0.64 -5.07
C SER A 135 7.28 0.87 -5.42
N LEU A 136 8.04 1.63 -4.61
CA LEU A 136 9.46 1.88 -4.86
C LEU A 136 10.30 0.60 -4.80
N ASP A 137 9.98 -0.30 -3.86
CA ASP A 137 10.68 -1.59 -3.69
C ASP A 137 10.55 -2.54 -4.89
N GLN A 138 9.73 -2.19 -5.89
CA GLN A 138 9.54 -2.96 -7.12
C GLN A 138 10.53 -2.59 -8.22
N PHE A 139 11.32 -1.53 -8.03
CA PHE A 139 12.23 -0.99 -9.03
C PHE A 139 13.64 -0.85 -8.45
N GLU A 140 14.65 -1.12 -9.27
CA GLU A 140 15.99 -0.66 -8.95
C GLU A 140 16.04 0.88 -9.04
N PRO A 141 16.91 1.57 -8.28
CA PRO A 141 16.93 3.04 -8.28
C PRO A 141 17.05 3.67 -9.66
N GLU A 142 17.86 3.08 -10.54
CA GLU A 142 18.06 3.55 -11.92
C GLU A 142 16.83 3.41 -12.83
N GLU A 143 15.85 2.58 -12.46
CA GLU A 143 14.61 2.36 -13.20
C GLU A 143 13.48 3.31 -12.76
N LEU A 144 13.61 3.92 -11.58
CA LEU A 144 12.61 4.81 -11.01
C LEU A 144 12.24 6.00 -11.89
N PRO A 145 13.18 6.71 -12.56
CA PRO A 145 12.82 7.78 -13.48
C PRO A 145 11.84 7.35 -14.58
N LEU A 146 12.02 6.14 -15.12
CA LEU A 146 11.14 5.60 -16.14
C LEU A 146 9.80 5.12 -15.57
N ALA A 147 9.80 4.58 -14.35
CA ALA A 147 8.58 4.24 -13.64
C ALA A 147 7.72 5.48 -13.36
N PHE A 148 8.38 6.58 -12.98
CA PHE A 148 7.74 7.86 -12.71
C PHE A 148 7.13 8.49 -13.97
N ASP A 149 7.84 8.48 -15.10
CA ASP A 149 7.33 9.00 -16.38
C ASP A 149 6.08 8.26 -16.88
N ARG A 150 5.87 7.00 -16.47
CA ARG A 150 4.79 6.13 -16.96
C ARG A 150 3.59 6.00 -16.02
N TRP A 151 3.61 6.67 -14.88
CA TRP A 151 2.54 6.62 -13.88
C TRP A 151 1.34 7.46 -14.27
#